data_AF-A0A367YC35-F1
#
_entry.id   AF-A0A367YC35-F1
#
_cell.length_a   1.000
_cell.length_b   1.000
_cell.length_c   1.000
_cell.angle_alpha   90.00
_cell.angle_beta   90.00
_cell.angle_gamma   90.00
#
_symmetry.space_group_name_H-M   'P 1'
#
loop_
_entity.id
_entity.type
_entity.pdbx_description
1 polymer ?
#
loop_
_entity_poly.entity_id
_entity_poly.type
_entity_poly.pdbx_seq_one_letter_code
_entity_poly.pdbx_strand_id
1 'polypeptide(L)'
;MSGEEKESSSSYESGSSSDESSSEDETVIKPVFVSKAQRNTQQTPAASEETTKDEDQRRKEIIYSKLDTKETETTTLSKKDEFDGVDDTDDIDPEVEFENWKSRELARFQRDFEIIKQVELEKEEQLKRQLQNQAE
;
A
#
# COMPACT_ATOMS: atom_id res chain seq x y z
N MET A 1 15.05 -42.30 -28.65
CA MET A 1 14.13 -41.16 -28.50
C MET A 1 13.12 -41.51 -27.42
N SER A 2 13.22 -40.86 -26.27
CA SER A 2 12.11 -40.39 -25.41
C SER A 2 12.75 -39.88 -24.13
N GLY A 3 12.86 -38.56 -24.05
CA GLY A 3 13.12 -37.87 -22.80
C GLY A 3 11.84 -37.81 -21.98
N GLU A 4 11.97 -37.90 -20.67
CA GLU A 4 10.90 -37.61 -19.74
C GLU A 4 11.50 -36.73 -18.63
N GLU A 5 11.49 -35.43 -18.92
CA GLU A 5 11.84 -34.36 -17.99
C GLU A 5 10.71 -34.26 -16.95
N LYS A 6 10.95 -34.71 -15.71
CA LYS A 6 10.04 -34.46 -14.59
C LYS A 6 10.32 -33.10 -13.98
N GLU A 7 9.62 -32.10 -14.48
CA GLU A 7 9.43 -30.78 -13.85
C GLU A 7 8.80 -30.96 -12.45
N SER A 8 9.62 -30.82 -11.41
CA SER A 8 9.19 -30.79 -10.01
C SER A 8 8.67 -29.40 -9.67
N SER A 9 7.38 -29.15 -9.91
CA SER A 9 6.69 -27.94 -9.46
C SER A 9 6.58 -27.96 -7.93
N SER A 10 7.41 -27.14 -7.27
CA SER A 10 7.36 -26.89 -5.83
C SER A 10 6.12 -26.07 -5.50
N SER A 11 5.08 -26.75 -5.01
CA SER A 11 3.85 -26.14 -4.51
C SER A 11 4.11 -25.45 -3.17
N TYR A 12 4.29 -24.13 -3.18
CA TYR A 12 4.35 -23.31 -1.97
C TYR A 12 2.92 -23.04 -1.50
N GLU A 13 2.35 -23.96 -0.71
CA GLU A 13 1.16 -23.66 0.09
C GLU A 13 1.65 -22.97 1.37
N SER A 14 1.49 -21.64 1.42
CA SER A 14 1.72 -20.86 2.62
C SER A 14 0.41 -20.23 3.07
N GLY A 15 -0.41 -21.04 3.73
CA GLY A 15 -1.06 -20.71 5.00
C GLY A 15 -1.75 -19.35 5.00
N SER A 16 -2.92 -19.31 4.36
CA SER A 16 -3.90 -18.24 4.55
C SER A 16 -4.30 -18.19 6.02
N SER A 17 -3.66 -17.29 6.79
CA SER A 17 -4.11 -16.95 8.14
C SER A 17 -5.39 -16.13 8.01
N SER A 18 -6.50 -16.86 8.09
CA SER A 18 -7.86 -16.35 8.22
C SER A 18 -7.97 -15.59 9.55
N ASP A 19 -7.74 -14.28 9.54
CA ASP A 19 -8.15 -13.40 10.62
C ASP A 19 -9.65 -13.13 10.45
N GLU A 20 -10.44 -13.90 11.19
CA GLU A 20 -11.89 -13.80 11.31
C GLU A 20 -12.24 -12.49 12.03
N SER A 21 -12.47 -11.44 11.25
CA SER A 21 -13.03 -10.18 11.70
C SER A 21 -14.47 -10.03 11.20
N SER A 22 -15.38 -10.58 12.00
CA SER A 22 -16.82 -10.42 11.95
C SER A 22 -17.19 -8.94 12.02
N SER A 23 -17.54 -8.35 10.88
CA SER A 23 -18.49 -7.25 10.79
C SER A 23 -19.13 -7.29 9.41
N GLU A 24 -20.44 -7.56 9.39
CA GLU A 24 -21.44 -7.38 8.33
C GLU A 24 -20.95 -7.33 6.87
N ASP A 25 -21.43 -8.29 6.08
CA ASP A 25 -21.21 -8.56 4.64
C ASP A 25 -21.28 -7.32 3.71
N GLU A 26 -20.31 -6.42 3.83
CA GLU A 26 -20.06 -5.38 2.84
C GLU A 26 -19.20 -6.00 1.73
N THR A 27 -19.86 -6.40 0.64
CA THR A 27 -19.17 -6.83 -0.59
C THR A 27 -18.29 -5.71 -1.13
N VAL A 28 -17.02 -5.69 -0.73
CA VAL A 28 -16.07 -4.66 -1.15
C VAL A 28 -15.72 -4.89 -2.62
N ILE A 29 -16.26 -4.06 -3.51
CA ILE A 29 -15.92 -4.12 -4.95
C ILE A 29 -14.50 -3.61 -5.12
N LYS A 30 -13.59 -4.53 -5.48
CA LYS A 30 -12.19 -4.19 -5.77
C LYS A 30 -12.11 -3.44 -7.12
N PRO A 31 -11.40 -2.31 -7.20
CA PRO A 31 -11.15 -1.66 -8.47
C PRO A 31 -10.32 -2.56 -9.39
N VAL A 32 -10.73 -2.68 -10.66
CA VAL A 32 -10.00 -3.44 -11.67
C VAL A 32 -9.24 -2.47 -12.58
N PHE A 33 -7.98 -2.77 -12.84
CA PHE A 33 -7.17 -1.99 -13.76
C PHE A 33 -7.61 -2.23 -15.21
N VAL A 34 -8.08 -1.18 -15.87
CA VAL A 34 -8.43 -1.21 -17.30
C VAL A 34 -7.25 -0.69 -18.13
N SER A 35 -6.82 -1.49 -19.10
CA SER A 35 -5.71 -1.17 -20.01
C SER A 35 -6.01 0.06 -20.88
N LYS A 36 -4.96 0.76 -21.32
CA LYS A 36 -5.10 1.97 -22.16
C LYS A 36 -5.84 1.71 -23.47
N ALA A 37 -5.60 0.56 -24.11
CA ALA A 37 -6.26 0.19 -25.36
C ALA A 37 -7.78 0.04 -25.17
N GLN A 38 -8.20 -0.56 -24.06
CA GLN A 38 -9.61 -0.79 -23.72
C GLN A 38 -10.33 0.48 -23.26
N ARG A 39 -9.59 1.48 -22.76
CA ARG A 39 -10.11 2.81 -22.44
C ARG A 39 -10.40 3.65 -23.69
N ASN A 40 -9.56 3.52 -24.72
CA ASN A 40 -9.66 4.32 -25.94
C ASN A 40 -10.82 3.89 -26.85
N THR A 41 -11.16 2.59 -26.87
CA THR A 41 -12.22 2.05 -27.73
C THR A 41 -13.64 2.46 -27.32
N GLN A 42 -13.86 2.88 -26.07
CA GLN A 42 -15.17 3.34 -25.60
C GLN A 42 -15.41 4.85 -25.79
N GLN A 43 -14.40 5.63 -26.20
CA GLN A 43 -14.48 7.10 -26.27
C GLN A 43 -14.50 7.67 -27.69
N THR A 44 -14.42 6.87 -28.75
CA THR A 44 -14.29 7.39 -30.12
C THR A 44 -15.58 7.23 -30.94
N PRO A 45 -16.41 8.27 -31.13
CA PRO A 45 -17.18 8.37 -32.36
C PRO A 45 -16.20 8.60 -33.52
N ALA A 46 -16.40 7.88 -34.64
CA ALA A 46 -15.54 7.96 -35.82
C ALA A 46 -15.54 9.38 -36.40
N ALA A 47 -14.49 10.16 -36.13
CA ALA A 47 -14.28 11.48 -36.70
C ALA A 47 -13.25 11.40 -37.84
N SER A 48 -13.67 11.87 -39.01
CA SER A 48 -12.91 12.04 -40.24
C SER A 48 -11.60 12.81 -40.05
N GLU A 49 -10.54 12.34 -40.70
CA GLU A 49 -9.13 12.73 -40.48
C GLU A 49 -8.79 14.22 -40.69
N GLU A 50 -9.67 15.02 -41.29
CA GLU A 50 -9.43 16.43 -41.59
C GLU A 50 -9.60 17.38 -40.38
N THR A 51 -10.31 16.98 -39.33
CA THR A 51 -10.55 17.81 -38.12
C THR A 51 -9.48 17.64 -37.03
N THR A 52 -8.45 16.82 -37.25
CA THR A 52 -7.48 16.42 -36.22
C THR A 52 -6.35 17.43 -36.01
N LYS A 53 -5.91 18.11 -37.07
CA LYS A 53 -4.79 19.08 -37.01
C LYS A 53 -5.12 20.33 -36.21
N ASP A 54 -6.31 20.89 -36.39
CA ASP A 54 -6.73 22.11 -35.67
C ASP A 54 -6.97 21.82 -34.19
N GLU A 55 -7.49 20.62 -33.87
CA GLU A 55 -7.71 20.22 -32.49
C GLU A 55 -6.40 19.88 -31.77
N ASP A 56 -5.42 19.32 -32.46
CA ASP A 56 -4.07 19.11 -31.94
C ASP A 56 -3.31 20.42 -31.70
N GLN A 57 -3.51 21.43 -32.55
CA GLN A 57 -2.94 22.76 -32.33
C GLN A 57 -3.58 23.43 -31.12
N ARG A 58 -4.92 23.39 -31.01
CA ARG A 58 -5.65 23.92 -29.85
C ARG A 58 -5.26 23.23 -28.54
N ARG A 59 -5.05 21.91 -28.57
CA ARG A 59 -4.55 21.13 -27.41
C ARG A 59 -3.14 21.57 -27.02
N LYS A 60 -2.25 21.78 -27.99
CA LYS A 60 -0.89 22.28 -27.73
C LYS A 60 -0.92 23.69 -27.12
N GLU A 61 -1.71 24.60 -27.66
CA GLU A 61 -1.86 25.96 -27.12
C GLU A 61 -2.36 25.97 -25.67
N ILE A 62 -3.34 25.12 -25.35
CA ILE A 62 -3.82 24.95 -23.98
C ILE A 62 -2.73 24.41 -23.06
N ILE A 63 -1.90 23.47 -23.53
CA ILE A 63 -0.78 22.92 -22.75
C ILE A 63 0.28 23.99 -22.50
N TYR A 64 0.67 24.75 -23.53
CA TYR A 64 1.65 25.83 -23.39
C TYR A 64 1.15 26.91 -22.42
N SER A 65 -0.11 27.33 -22.52
CA SER A 65 -0.72 28.29 -21.59
C SER A 65 -0.71 27.80 -20.13
N LYS A 66 -0.90 26.49 -19.92
CA LYS A 66 -0.83 25.87 -18.58
C LYS A 66 0.61 25.69 -18.05
N LEU A 67 1.62 25.74 -18.92
CA LEU A 67 3.02 25.67 -18.52
C LEU A 67 3.55 27.05 -18.14
N ASP A 68 3.23 28.08 -18.93
CA ASP A 68 3.62 29.47 -18.65
C ASP A 68 3.07 29.99 -17.31
N THR A 69 1.85 29.58 -16.94
CA THR A 69 1.25 29.95 -15.66
C THR A 69 2.01 29.37 -14.46
N LYS A 70 2.51 28.13 -14.57
CA LYS A 70 3.22 27.43 -13.48
C LYS A 70 4.62 27.97 -13.20
N GLU A 71 5.33 28.47 -14.22
CA GLU A 71 6.67 29.04 -14.02
C GLU A 71 6.65 30.35 -13.23
N THR A 72 5.54 31.10 -13.29
CA THR A 72 5.37 32.32 -12.48
C THR A 72 5.09 32.03 -11.00
N GLU A 73 4.49 30.89 -10.68
CA GLU A 73 4.20 30.47 -9.30
C GLU A 73 5.48 30.07 -8.56
N THR A 74 6.43 29.39 -9.23
CA THR A 74 7.69 28.93 -8.59
C THR A 74 8.66 30.05 -8.21
N THR A 75 8.57 31.23 -8.82
CA THR A 75 9.38 32.39 -8.41
C THR A 75 8.86 33.02 -7.11
N THR A 76 7.59 32.77 -6.75
CA THR A 76 6.99 33.23 -5.49
C THR A 76 7.17 32.28 -4.31
N LEU A 77 7.73 31.08 -4.53
CA LEU A 77 8.00 30.07 -3.48
C LEU A 77 9.03 30.50 -2.41
N SER A 78 9.60 31.70 -2.51
CA SER A 78 10.34 32.33 -1.40
C SER A 78 9.44 32.97 -0.33
N LYS A 79 8.12 33.08 -0.56
CA LYS A 79 7.13 33.31 0.50
C LYS A 79 6.82 31.99 1.19
N LYS A 80 7.79 31.60 2.00
CA LYS A 80 7.73 30.65 3.11
C LYS A 80 6.30 30.58 3.69
N ASP A 81 5.64 29.44 3.50
CA ASP A 81 4.46 28.93 4.23
C ASP A 81 3.83 29.97 5.19
N GLU A 82 3.15 30.95 4.64
CA GLU A 82 2.45 31.97 5.41
C GLU A 82 1.20 31.28 5.95
N PHE A 83 1.31 30.75 7.17
CA PHE A 83 0.21 30.12 7.91
C PHE A 83 -1.04 31.01 7.80
N ASP A 84 -2.11 30.49 7.20
CA ASP A 84 -3.35 31.23 6.90
C ASP A 84 -4.16 31.57 8.16
N GLY A 85 -3.62 31.28 9.35
CA GLY A 85 -4.29 31.52 10.63
C GLY A 85 -5.38 30.51 10.95
N VAL A 86 -5.71 29.62 10.01
CA VAL A 86 -6.64 28.51 10.22
C VAL A 86 -5.89 27.37 10.89
N ASP A 87 -6.35 27.04 12.09
CA ASP A 87 -5.83 25.92 12.86
C ASP A 87 -6.60 24.66 12.52
N ASP A 88 -6.01 23.81 11.68
CA ASP A 88 -6.58 22.53 11.24
C ASP A 88 -6.41 21.42 12.30
N THR A 89 -5.86 21.72 13.49
CA THR A 89 -5.51 20.68 14.48
C THR A 89 -6.65 20.26 15.41
N ASP A 90 -7.89 20.74 15.21
CA ASP A 90 -9.10 20.31 15.94
C ASP A 90 -8.93 20.26 17.49
N ASP A 91 -8.09 21.14 18.05
CA ASP A 91 -7.66 21.14 19.46
C ASP A 91 -7.06 19.79 19.95
N ILE A 92 -6.52 18.98 19.04
CA ILE A 92 -5.87 17.70 19.36
C ILE A 92 -4.49 17.97 19.93
N ASP A 93 -4.27 17.53 21.17
CA ASP A 93 -2.99 17.67 21.85
C ASP A 93 -1.93 16.72 21.24
N PRO A 94 -0.83 17.24 20.66
CA PRO A 94 0.21 16.41 20.07
C PRO A 94 0.88 15.48 21.09
N GLU A 95 0.90 15.84 22.37
CA GLU A 95 1.47 14.97 23.41
C GLU A 95 0.64 13.71 23.61
N VAL A 96 -0.69 13.84 23.61
CA VAL A 96 -1.62 12.71 23.76
C VAL A 96 -1.52 11.77 22.57
N GLU A 97 -1.39 12.30 21.35
CA GLU A 97 -1.19 11.45 20.17
C GLU A 97 0.14 10.68 20.26
N PHE A 98 1.21 11.35 20.67
CA PHE A 98 2.51 10.73 20.84
C PHE A 98 2.52 9.64 21.91
N GLU A 99 1.85 9.85 23.05
CA GLU A 99 1.70 8.84 24.10
C GLU A 99 0.89 7.63 23.63
N ASN A 100 -0.19 7.86 22.88
CA ASN A 100 -0.99 6.79 22.28
C ASN A 100 -0.18 6.01 21.24
N TRP A 101 0.61 6.68 20.42
CA TRP A 101 1.55 6.03 19.51
C TRP A 101 2.58 5.19 20.27
N LYS A 102 3.21 5.73 21.31
CA LYS A 102 4.18 5.02 22.16
C LYS A 102 3.56 3.79 22.83
N SER A 103 2.32 3.89 23.29
CA SER A 103 1.59 2.77 23.89
C SER A 103 1.34 1.65 22.88
N ARG A 104 0.97 2.01 21.64
CA ARG A 104 0.84 1.04 20.54
C ARG A 104 2.17 0.39 20.18
N GLU A 105 3.25 1.17 20.13
CA GLU A 105 4.59 0.67 19.84
C GLU A 105 5.10 -0.28 20.94
N LEU A 106 4.88 0.08 22.21
CA LEU A 106 5.18 -0.78 23.35
C LEU A 106 4.42 -2.10 23.29
N ALA A 107 3.13 -2.08 22.93
CA ALA A 107 2.34 -3.30 22.77
C ALA A 107 2.85 -4.18 21.62
N ARG A 108 3.38 -3.59 20.54
CA ARG A 108 4.04 -4.33 19.47
C ARG A 108 5.30 -5.03 19.97
N PHE A 109 6.17 -4.28 20.64
CA PHE A 109 7.39 -4.82 21.22
C PHE A 109 7.12 -5.96 22.23
N GLN A 110 6.11 -5.80 23.10
CA GLN A 110 5.74 -6.82 24.07
C GLN A 110 5.23 -8.10 23.41
N ARG A 111 4.43 -7.99 22.34
CA ARG A 111 3.95 -9.14 21.58
C ARG A 111 5.12 -9.93 20.99
N ASP A 112 6.04 -9.22 20.34
CA ASP A 112 7.20 -9.85 19.71
C ASP A 112 8.10 -10.51 20.76
N PHE A 113 8.29 -9.85 21.90
CA PHE A 113 9.02 -10.40 23.04
C PHE A 113 8.36 -11.67 23.60
N GLU A 114 7.04 -11.67 23.78
CA GLU A 114 6.33 -12.84 24.32
C GLU A 114 6.37 -14.02 23.34
N ILE A 115 6.29 -13.77 22.03
CA ILE A 115 6.47 -14.82 21.01
C ILE A 115 7.85 -15.47 21.14
N ILE A 116 8.91 -14.66 21.24
CA ILE A 116 10.29 -15.17 21.39
C ILE A 116 10.41 -15.98 22.67
N LYS A 117 9.88 -15.47 23.78
CA LYS A 117 9.91 -16.13 25.08
C LYS A 117 9.16 -17.47 25.06
N GLN A 118 8.01 -17.56 24.40
CA GLN A 118 7.26 -18.81 24.24
C GLN A 118 8.07 -19.84 23.46
N VAL A 119 8.70 -19.42 22.35
CA VAL A 119 9.58 -20.30 21.57
C VAL A 119 10.78 -20.80 22.39
N GLU A 120 11.36 -19.96 23.25
CA GLU A 120 12.44 -20.38 24.14
C GLU A 120 11.97 -21.37 25.21
N LEU A 121 10.82 -21.12 25.84
CA LEU A 121 10.24 -22.02 26.83
C LEU A 121 9.90 -23.39 26.24
N GLU A 122 9.32 -23.42 25.04
CA GLU A 122 9.03 -24.68 24.34
C GLU A 122 10.31 -25.49 24.07
N LYS A 123 11.41 -24.82 23.68
CA LYS A 123 12.71 -25.48 23.47
C LYS A 123 13.26 -26.02 24.79
N GLU A 124 13.18 -25.26 25.87
CA GLU A 124 13.64 -25.71 27.19
C GLU A 124 12.84 -26.92 27.69
N GLU A 125 11.51 -26.92 27.51
CA GLU A 125 10.65 -28.04 27.87
C GLU A 125 10.99 -29.30 27.06
N GLN A 126 11.20 -29.15 25.75
CA GLN A 126 11.64 -30.25 24.89
C GLN A 126 12.97 -30.84 25.36
N LEU A 127 13.96 -30.00 25.71
CA LEU A 127 15.24 -30.45 26.24
C LEU A 127 15.10 -31.17 27.58
N LYS A 128 14.29 -30.64 28.51
CA LYS A 128 14.01 -31.30 29.80
C LYS A 128 13.38 -32.67 29.59
N ARG A 129 12.40 -32.77 28.69
CA ARG A 129 11.75 -34.05 28.34
C ARG A 129 12.74 -35.05 27.73
N GLN A 130 13.61 -34.60 26.84
CA GLN A 130 14.65 -35.46 26.25
C GLN A 130 15.62 -35.97 27.32
N LEU A 131 16.08 -35.10 28.23
CA LEU A 131 17.00 -35.49 29.30
C LEU A 131 16.35 -36.46 30.28
N GLN A 132 15.09 -36.25 30.64
CA GLN A 132 14.33 -37.18 31.49
C GLN A 132 14.19 -38.55 30.83
N ASN A 133 13.83 -38.59 29.54
CA ASN A 133 13.72 -39.84 28.78
C ASN A 133 15.07 -40.56 28.56
N GLN A 134 16.19 -39.85 28.64
CA GLN A 134 17.53 -40.44 28.54
C GLN A 134 18.03 -41.00 29.89
N ALA A 135 17.49 -40.50 31.00
CA ALA A 135 17.85 -40.91 32.35
C ALA A 135 17.05 -42.12 32.86
N GLU A 136 15.95 -42.47 32.19
CA GLU A 136 15.15 -43.68 32.39
C GLU A 136 15.65 -44.85 31.53
#